data_AF-A0A1H6H073-F1
#
_entry.id   AF-A0A1H6H073-F1
#
_cell.length_a   1.000
_cell.length_b   1.000
_cell.length_c   1.000
_cell.angle_alpha   90.00
_cell.angle_beta   90.00
_cell.angle_gamma   90.00
#
_symmetry.space_group_name_H-M   'P 1'
#
loop_
_entity.id
_entity.type
_entity.pdbx_description
1 polymer ?
#
loop_
_entity_poly.entity_id
_entity_poly.type
_entity_poly.pdbx_seq_one_letter_code
_entity_poly.pdbx_strand_id
1 'polypeptide(L)'
;MSKILYIDEETLEIENFEDYIEKFDVNQIFELLTMKPLPHIDDTIDEIFKINPDAIVSDYLINENIGELGYNVNYNGVDLVEKFLKIRPKFPCFVLTAKDGDAVKVIHDVNLIYGKNLMISDQEKNDQNAKFTDRLLQQVEHYKHLLEKSSKEFDRLIELKNKGEINSEEEEILNELDEFLEKSIDSRVKTPKELMEFSNMQKLDELLDQVDLVLKKL
;
A
#
# COMPACT_ATOMS: atom_id res chain seq x y z
N MET A 1 11.64 8.00 -4.56
CA MET A 1 11.91 7.10 -3.42
C MET A 1 10.59 6.49 -3.00
N SER A 2 10.57 5.20 -2.71
CA SER A 2 9.39 4.50 -2.22
C SER A 2 9.34 4.60 -0.69
N LYS A 3 8.21 5.02 -0.13
CA LYS A 3 8.03 5.18 1.31
C LYS A 3 7.73 3.84 1.97
N ILE A 4 8.56 3.41 2.91
CA ILE A 4 8.31 2.22 3.70
C ILE A 4 7.94 2.66 5.11
N LEU A 5 6.84 2.12 5.63
CA LEU A 5 6.44 2.33 7.02
C LEU A 5 6.78 1.10 7.85
N TYR A 6 7.67 1.27 8.83
CA TYR A 6 7.98 0.25 9.83
C TYR A 6 7.18 0.50 11.12
N ILE A 7 6.55 -0.56 11.63
CA ILE A 7 5.68 -0.52 12.82
C ILE A 7 6.18 -1.54 13.82
N ASP A 8 6.66 -1.04 14.96
CA ASP A 8 7.17 -1.82 16.07
C ASP A 8 6.95 -1.01 17.36
N GLU A 9 6.78 -1.69 18.48
CA GLU A 9 6.60 -1.05 19.78
C GLU A 9 7.92 -0.69 20.46
N GLU A 10 8.98 -1.42 20.14
CA GLU A 10 10.30 -1.32 20.76
C GLU A 10 11.20 -0.39 19.95
N THR A 11 11.66 0.70 20.57
CA THR A 11 12.54 1.68 19.92
C THR A 11 13.86 1.06 19.47
N LEU A 12 14.40 0.09 20.21
CA LEU A 12 15.62 -0.61 19.82
C LEU A 12 15.43 -1.40 18.51
N GLU A 13 14.27 -2.03 18.32
CA GLU A 13 13.96 -2.76 17.08
C GLU A 13 13.73 -1.81 15.91
N ILE A 14 13.15 -0.63 16.16
CA ILE A 14 13.06 0.46 15.17
C ILE A 14 14.47 0.88 14.74
N GLU A 15 15.36 1.17 15.69
CA GLU A 15 16.75 1.57 15.41
C GLU A 15 17.50 0.46 14.64
N ASN A 16 17.33 -0.81 15.03
CA ASN A 16 17.92 -1.96 14.33
C ASN A 16 17.45 -2.06 12.87
N PHE A 17 16.17 -1.76 12.61
CA PHE A 17 15.63 -1.77 11.26
C PHE A 17 16.11 -0.57 10.43
N GLU A 18 16.22 0.61 11.04
CA GLU A 18 16.81 1.80 10.43
C GLU A 18 18.25 1.52 9.97
N ASP A 19 19.10 1.00 10.86
CA ASP A 19 20.48 0.61 10.57
C ASP A 19 20.56 -0.43 9.44
N TYR A 20 19.63 -1.39 9.40
CA TYR A 20 19.55 -2.37 8.33
C TYR A 20 19.25 -1.70 6.98
N ILE A 21 18.23 -0.83 6.90
CA ILE A 21 17.88 -0.15 5.65
C ILE A 21 19.02 0.75 5.18
N GLU A 22 19.64 1.54 6.06
CA GLU A 22 20.79 2.38 5.70
C GLU A 22 21.97 1.58 5.12
N LYS A 23 22.20 0.37 5.65
CA LYS A 23 23.28 -0.51 5.20
C LYS A 23 23.00 -1.17 3.85
N PHE A 24 21.74 -1.54 3.59
CA PHE A 24 21.37 -2.38 2.45
C PHE A 24 20.67 -1.65 1.31
N ASP A 25 20.12 -0.45 1.55
CA ASP A 25 19.59 0.43 0.53
C ASP A 25 20.67 1.36 -0.04
N VAL A 26 21.67 0.75 -0.68
CA VAL A 26 22.86 1.45 -1.22
C VAL A 26 22.49 2.56 -2.22
N ASN A 27 21.33 2.43 -2.88
CA ASN A 27 20.87 3.37 -3.90
C ASN A 27 19.88 4.42 -3.35
N GLN A 28 19.62 4.44 -2.04
CA GLN A 28 18.64 5.33 -1.40
C GLN A 28 17.28 5.30 -2.12
N ILE A 29 16.80 4.10 -2.41
CA ILE A 29 15.53 3.88 -3.11
C ILE A 29 14.36 4.06 -2.14
N PHE A 30 14.59 3.83 -0.85
CA PHE A 30 13.58 3.87 0.20
C PHE A 30 13.67 5.12 1.06
N GLU A 31 12.49 5.66 1.37
CA GLU A 31 12.30 6.63 2.46
C GLU A 31 11.68 5.85 3.63
N LEU A 32 12.47 5.61 4.68
CA LEU A 32 11.99 4.88 5.85
C LEU A 32 11.22 5.84 6.79
N LEU A 33 9.99 5.45 7.11
CA LEU A 33 9.13 6.08 8.08
C LEU A 33 8.87 5.07 9.19
N THR A 34 8.86 5.53 10.44
CA THR A 34 8.69 4.66 11.61
C THR A 34 7.54 5.18 12.48
N MET A 35 6.77 4.26 13.05
CA MET A 35 5.72 4.61 14.01
C MET A 35 5.53 3.51 15.04
N LYS A 36 5.06 3.88 16.23
CA LYS A 36 4.60 2.92 17.23
C LYS A 36 3.11 2.59 17.01
N PRO A 37 2.67 1.35 17.28
CA PRO A 37 1.27 0.96 17.20
C PRO A 37 0.42 1.77 18.20
N LEU A 38 -0.77 2.21 17.82
CA LEU A 38 -1.74 2.84 18.73
C LEU A 38 -2.56 1.78 19.49
N PRO A 39 -3.27 2.13 20.59
CA PRO A 39 -4.03 1.16 21.38
C PRO A 39 -5.08 0.37 20.60
N HIS A 40 -5.68 1.00 19.58
CA HIS A 40 -6.69 0.39 18.73
C HIS A 40 -6.20 0.29 17.29
N ILE A 41 -6.46 -0.87 16.69
CA ILE A 41 -6.07 -1.18 15.32
C ILE A 41 -6.61 -0.16 14.30
N ASP A 42 -7.82 0.37 14.50
CA ASP A 42 -8.43 1.36 13.62
C ASP A 42 -7.67 2.69 13.65
N ASP A 43 -7.22 3.12 14.82
CA ASP A 43 -6.43 4.35 14.96
C ASP A 43 -5.09 4.19 14.24
N THR A 44 -4.44 3.04 14.38
CA THR A 44 -3.18 2.74 13.68
C THR A 44 -3.38 2.74 12.16
N ILE A 45 -4.44 2.11 11.66
CA ILE A 45 -4.79 2.13 10.23
C ILE A 45 -5.04 3.56 9.76
N ASP A 46 -5.75 4.36 10.54
CA ASP A 46 -6.05 5.74 10.20
C ASP A 46 -4.77 6.58 10.06
N GLU A 47 -3.77 6.37 10.93
CA GLU A 47 -2.44 6.97 10.82
C GLU A 47 -1.66 6.45 9.61
N ILE A 48 -1.67 5.14 9.33
CA ILE A 48 -1.01 4.57 8.14
C ILE A 48 -1.49 5.28 6.87
N PHE A 49 -2.79 5.51 6.74
CA PHE A 49 -3.34 6.24 5.60
C PHE A 49 -2.94 7.72 5.56
N LYS A 50 -2.79 8.39 6.71
CA LYS A 50 -2.30 9.78 6.75
C LYS A 50 -0.85 9.86 6.28
N ILE A 51 -0.03 8.88 6.66
CA ILE A 51 1.36 8.74 6.24
C ILE A 51 1.43 8.44 4.73
N ASN A 52 0.49 7.65 4.23
CA ASN A 52 0.40 7.17 2.84
C ASN A 52 1.73 6.55 2.33
N PRO A 53 2.18 5.44 2.95
CA PRO A 53 3.37 4.73 2.50
C PRO A 53 3.12 3.93 1.21
N ASP A 54 4.20 3.51 0.56
CA ASP A 54 4.19 2.56 -0.57
C ASP A 54 4.25 1.09 -0.10
N ALA A 55 4.77 0.83 1.11
CA ALA A 55 4.79 -0.49 1.74
C ALA A 55 4.69 -0.39 3.27
N ILE A 56 4.15 -1.44 3.91
CA ILE A 56 4.06 -1.56 5.37
C ILE A 56 4.86 -2.78 5.83
N VAL A 57 5.66 -2.62 6.86
CA VAL A 57 6.39 -3.68 7.54
C VAL A 57 6.03 -3.57 9.02
N SER A 58 5.46 -4.63 9.61
CA SER A 58 5.07 -4.68 11.02
C SER A 58 5.79 -5.83 11.73
N ASP A 59 6.20 -5.64 12.98
CA ASP A 59 6.56 -6.80 13.80
C ASP A 59 5.30 -7.63 14.15
N TYR A 60 5.49 -8.93 14.35
CA TYR A 60 4.40 -9.85 14.72
C TYR A 60 3.88 -9.55 16.12
N LEU A 61 4.76 -9.30 17.07
CA LEU A 61 4.48 -9.23 18.51
C LEU A 61 4.34 -7.80 19.02
N ILE A 62 3.78 -6.90 18.21
CA ILE A 62 3.55 -5.48 18.54
C ILE A 62 2.73 -5.15 19.81
N ASN A 63 2.29 -6.18 20.52
CA ASN A 63 1.52 -6.12 21.74
C ASN A 63 2.25 -6.65 22.99
N GLU A 64 3.52 -7.03 22.90
CA GLU A 64 4.25 -7.61 24.03
C GLU A 64 4.85 -6.53 24.96
N ASN A 65 5.40 -5.44 24.42
CA ASN A 65 6.11 -4.44 25.23
C ASN A 65 5.23 -3.26 25.70
N ILE A 66 4.30 -3.55 26.61
CA ILE A 66 3.44 -2.53 27.26
C ILE A 66 4.26 -1.47 28.00
N GLY A 67 5.44 -1.83 28.52
CA GLY A 67 6.28 -0.94 29.33
C GLY A 67 6.79 0.27 28.56
N GLU A 68 7.11 0.08 27.27
CA GLU A 68 7.65 1.14 26.42
C GLU A 68 6.56 1.98 25.74
N LEU A 69 5.40 1.38 25.45
CA LEU A 69 4.24 2.09 24.92
C LEU A 69 3.51 2.91 25.99
N GLY A 70 3.48 2.41 27.23
CA GLY A 70 2.66 2.98 28.30
C GLY A 70 1.16 2.70 28.17
N TYR A 71 0.76 1.88 27.20
CA TYR A 71 -0.61 1.42 26.96
C TYR A 71 -0.64 0.00 26.39
N ASN A 72 -1.79 -0.64 26.48
CA ASN A 72 -1.99 -1.99 25.94
C ASN A 72 -2.43 -1.93 24.48
N VAL A 73 -1.82 -2.76 23.63
CA VAL A 73 -2.21 -2.98 22.24
C VAL A 73 -2.92 -4.32 22.16
N ASN A 74 -4.15 -4.34 21.66
CA ASN A 74 -5.01 -5.54 21.69
C ASN A 74 -5.01 -6.35 20.39
N TYR A 75 -4.04 -6.10 19.51
CA TYR A 75 -3.90 -6.73 18.21
C TYR A 75 -2.43 -7.00 17.92
N ASN A 76 -2.13 -7.94 17.05
CA ASN A 76 -0.78 -8.27 16.62
C ASN A 76 -0.49 -7.74 15.20
N GLY A 77 0.73 -7.93 14.69
CA GLY A 77 1.10 -7.45 13.35
C GLY A 77 0.30 -8.09 12.21
N VAL A 78 -0.13 -9.34 12.39
CA VAL A 78 -0.99 -10.05 11.42
C VAL A 78 -2.36 -9.42 11.35
N ASP A 79 -2.98 -9.18 12.52
CA ASP A 79 -4.30 -8.57 12.60
C ASP A 79 -4.31 -7.22 11.87
N LEU A 80 -3.25 -6.43 12.08
CA LEU A 80 -3.03 -5.14 11.40
C LEU A 80 -2.95 -5.30 9.89
N VAL A 81 -2.07 -6.18 9.40
CA VAL A 81 -1.87 -6.41 7.96
C VAL A 81 -3.12 -6.96 7.29
N GLU A 82 -3.79 -7.95 7.90
CA GLU A 82 -5.03 -8.52 7.35
C GLU A 82 -6.15 -7.49 7.27
N LYS A 83 -6.32 -6.68 8.32
CA LYS A 83 -7.34 -5.63 8.33
C LYS A 83 -7.02 -4.56 7.30
N PHE A 84 -5.75 -4.17 7.16
CA PHE A 84 -5.32 -3.22 6.14
C PHE A 84 -5.54 -3.76 4.73
N LEU A 85 -5.20 -5.02 4.44
CA LEU A 85 -5.37 -5.64 3.12
C LEU A 85 -6.84 -5.84 2.72
N LYS A 86 -7.75 -5.99 3.68
CA LYS A 86 -9.20 -5.96 3.40
C LYS A 86 -9.65 -4.60 2.87
N ILE A 87 -9.00 -3.53 3.32
CA ILE A 87 -9.30 -2.16 2.91
C ILE A 87 -8.57 -1.80 1.60
N ARG A 88 -7.27 -2.15 1.51
CA ARG A 88 -6.40 -1.91 0.35
C ARG A 88 -5.85 -3.24 -0.19
N PRO A 89 -6.61 -3.93 -1.06
CA PRO A 89 -6.23 -5.25 -1.56
C PRO A 89 -4.90 -5.22 -2.30
N LYS A 90 -4.12 -6.29 -2.16
CA LYS A 90 -2.83 -6.51 -2.83
C LYS A 90 -1.75 -5.47 -2.52
N PHE A 91 -1.97 -4.60 -1.55
CA PHE A 91 -0.99 -3.62 -1.14
C PHE A 91 0.28 -4.30 -0.56
N PRO A 92 1.49 -3.75 -0.77
CA PRO A 92 2.72 -4.34 -0.24
C PRO A 92 2.75 -4.29 1.29
N CYS A 93 2.52 -5.45 1.94
CA CYS A 93 2.56 -5.61 3.39
C CYS A 93 3.48 -6.77 3.78
N PHE A 94 4.17 -6.61 4.92
CA PHE A 94 5.11 -7.58 5.45
C PHE A 94 4.95 -7.68 6.97
N VAL A 95 5.04 -8.88 7.51
CA VAL A 95 5.09 -9.16 8.95
C VAL A 95 6.43 -9.79 9.28
N LEU A 96 7.22 -9.17 10.16
CA LEU A 96 8.46 -9.74 10.68
C LEU A 96 8.16 -10.57 11.92
N THR A 97 8.81 -11.72 12.07
CA THR A 97 8.67 -12.57 13.27
C THR A 97 10.02 -13.04 13.77
N ALA A 98 10.22 -13.04 15.09
CA ALA A 98 11.40 -13.62 15.72
C ALA A 98 11.39 -15.16 15.70
N LYS A 99 10.25 -15.81 15.46
CA LYS A 99 10.10 -17.28 15.49
C LYS A 99 9.61 -17.84 14.15
N ASP A 100 10.42 -18.70 13.56
CA ASP A 100 10.15 -19.42 12.30
C ASP A 100 8.91 -20.37 12.36
N GLY A 101 8.31 -20.61 13.53
CA GLY A 101 7.29 -21.65 13.72
C GLY A 101 5.88 -21.22 14.17
N ASP A 102 5.71 -20.03 14.76
CA ASP A 102 4.45 -19.67 15.43
C ASP A 102 3.50 -18.85 14.53
N ALA A 103 4.01 -18.02 13.63
CA ALA A 103 3.19 -17.13 12.79
C ALA A 103 2.54 -17.83 11.58
N VAL A 104 3.15 -18.91 11.05
CA VAL A 104 2.68 -19.61 9.84
C VAL A 104 1.32 -20.29 10.03
N LYS A 105 0.92 -20.58 11.28
CA LYS A 105 -0.31 -21.33 11.58
C LYS A 105 -1.59 -20.49 11.55
N VAL A 106 -1.49 -19.16 11.47
CA VAL A 106 -2.64 -18.26 11.65
C VAL A 106 -3.09 -17.57 10.35
N ILE A 107 -2.25 -17.53 9.30
CA ILE A 107 -2.48 -16.65 8.13
C ILE A 107 -2.86 -17.42 6.86
N HIS A 108 -3.74 -16.81 6.06
CA HIS A 108 -4.12 -17.24 4.72
C HIS A 108 -3.02 -17.07 3.64
N ASP A 109 -2.07 -16.15 3.82
CA ASP A 109 -0.97 -15.92 2.87
C ASP A 109 0.40 -15.96 3.57
N VAL A 110 1.08 -17.09 3.42
CA VAL A 110 2.40 -17.36 4.00
C VAL A 110 3.47 -16.42 3.42
N ASN A 111 3.25 -15.84 2.24
CA ASN A 111 4.23 -14.99 1.58
C ASN A 111 4.38 -13.60 2.24
N LEU A 112 3.51 -13.26 3.19
CA LEU A 112 3.58 -11.99 3.93
C LEU A 112 4.44 -12.06 5.19
N ILE A 113 4.79 -13.28 5.67
CA ILE A 113 5.54 -13.47 6.92
C ILE A 113 7.01 -13.75 6.64
N TYR A 114 7.88 -12.99 7.29
CA TYR A 114 9.33 -13.15 7.19
C TYR A 114 9.96 -13.28 8.57
N GLY A 115 10.87 -14.24 8.72
CA GLY A 115 11.67 -14.34 9.94
C GLY A 115 12.66 -13.17 10.03
N LYS A 116 12.80 -12.54 11.20
CA LYS A 116 13.84 -11.52 11.48
C LYS A 116 15.25 -12.07 11.23
N ASN A 117 15.44 -13.38 11.38
CA ASN A 117 16.66 -14.11 11.00
C ASN A 117 17.11 -13.87 9.55
N LEU A 118 16.18 -13.53 8.65
CA LEU A 118 16.51 -13.24 7.26
C LEU A 118 17.39 -11.97 7.14
N MET A 119 17.10 -10.94 7.93
CA MET A 119 17.90 -9.71 7.98
C MET A 119 19.29 -9.96 8.57
N ILE A 120 19.38 -10.80 9.60
CA ILE A 120 20.65 -11.23 10.19
C ILE A 120 21.46 -12.02 9.16
N SER A 121 20.82 -12.93 8.42
CA SER A 121 21.48 -13.71 7.39
C SER A 121 21.99 -12.87 6.21
N ASP A 122 21.29 -11.79 5.86
CA ASP A 122 21.73 -10.80 4.86
C ASP A 122 23.00 -10.05 5.32
N GLN A 123 23.22 -9.92 6.63
CA GLN A 123 24.43 -9.32 7.20
C GLN A 123 25.62 -10.28 7.24
N GLU A 124 25.38 -11.59 7.39
CA GLU A 124 26.44 -12.60 7.56
C GLU A 124 26.89 -13.26 6.26
N LYS A 125 26.02 -13.36 5.23
CA LYS A 125 26.32 -14.06 3.98
C LYS A 125 26.48 -13.11 2.80
N ASN A 126 27.62 -13.24 2.12
CA ASN A 126 27.99 -12.49 0.93
C ASN A 126 27.51 -13.19 -0.37
N ASP A 127 26.34 -13.84 -0.34
CA ASP A 127 25.96 -14.87 -1.33
C ASP A 127 24.63 -14.61 -2.05
N GLN A 128 24.48 -15.25 -3.21
CA GLN A 128 23.65 -14.95 -4.39
C GLN A 128 22.10 -14.89 -4.23
N ASN A 129 21.56 -14.79 -3.02
CA ASN A 129 20.12 -14.71 -2.78
C ASN A 129 19.63 -13.25 -2.70
N ALA A 130 18.42 -12.99 -3.18
CA ALA A 130 17.78 -11.68 -3.08
C ALA A 130 17.54 -11.29 -1.61
N LYS A 131 18.02 -10.10 -1.23
CA LYS A 131 17.92 -9.53 0.12
C LYS A 131 16.47 -9.18 0.46
N PHE A 132 16.18 -8.91 1.73
CA PHE A 132 14.86 -8.40 2.11
C PHE A 132 14.52 -7.08 1.40
N THR A 133 15.49 -6.17 1.26
CA THR A 133 15.33 -4.90 0.52
C THR A 133 14.97 -5.12 -0.95
N ASP A 134 15.54 -6.13 -1.61
CA ASP A 134 15.20 -6.47 -3.00
C ASP A 134 13.75 -6.97 -3.10
N ARG A 135 13.29 -7.76 -2.13
CA ARG A 135 11.90 -8.26 -2.06
C ARG A 135 10.91 -7.14 -1.80
N LEU A 136 11.24 -6.22 -0.90
CA LEU A 136 10.46 -5.01 -0.65
C LEU A 136 10.30 -4.21 -1.94
N LEU A 137 11.41 -3.94 -2.64
CA LEU A 137 11.38 -3.19 -3.89
C LEU A 137 10.52 -3.90 -4.94
N GLN A 138 10.73 -5.19 -5.12
CA GLN A 138 10.01 -5.98 -6.11
C GLN A 138 8.49 -5.97 -5.85
N GLN A 139 8.05 -6.04 -4.59
CA GLN A 139 6.62 -6.01 -4.27
C GLN A 139 6.01 -4.62 -4.50
N VAL A 140 6.75 -3.55 -4.16
CA VAL A 140 6.30 -2.18 -4.46
C VAL A 140 6.18 -1.96 -5.97
N GLU A 141 7.18 -2.37 -6.74
CA GLU A 141 7.15 -2.28 -8.20
C GLU A 141 6.04 -3.15 -8.81
N HIS A 142 5.87 -4.37 -8.31
CA HIS A 142 4.81 -5.26 -8.76
C HIS A 142 3.42 -4.65 -8.53
N TYR A 143 3.18 -4.06 -7.35
CA TYR A 143 1.93 -3.38 -7.06
C TYR A 143 1.72 -2.17 -7.97
N LYS A 144 2.74 -1.33 -8.19
CA LYS A 144 2.65 -0.18 -9.12
C LYS A 144 2.33 -0.62 -10.54
N HIS A 145 3.00 -1.65 -11.04
CA HIS A 145 2.71 -2.22 -12.37
C HIS A 145 1.32 -2.85 -12.45
N LEU A 146 0.85 -3.49 -11.38
CA LEU A 146 -0.49 -4.02 -11.31
C LEU A 146 -1.53 -2.89 -11.43
N LEU A 147 -1.37 -1.79 -10.68
CA LEU A 147 -2.24 -0.62 -10.79
C LEU A 147 -2.24 -0.02 -12.20
N GLU A 148 -1.05 0.15 -12.78
CA GLU A 148 -0.92 0.67 -14.15
C GLU A 148 -1.62 -0.23 -15.18
N LYS A 149 -1.42 -1.55 -15.07
CA LYS A 149 -2.06 -2.53 -15.96
C LYS A 149 -3.58 -2.53 -15.76
N SER A 150 -4.04 -2.51 -14.52
CA SER A 150 -5.46 -2.45 -14.19
C SER A 150 -6.12 -1.17 -14.71
N SER A 151 -5.45 -0.02 -14.59
CA SER A 151 -5.94 1.26 -15.12
C SER A 151 -6.04 1.22 -16.65
N LYS A 152 -5.00 0.74 -17.36
CA LYS A 152 -5.03 0.65 -18.82
C LYS A 152 -6.13 -0.29 -19.32
N GLU A 153 -6.36 -1.40 -18.62
CA GLU A 153 -7.41 -2.33 -18.97
C GLU A 153 -8.80 -1.74 -18.69
N PHE A 154 -8.97 -1.04 -17.57
CA PHE A 154 -10.18 -0.30 -17.26
C PHE A 154 -10.52 0.72 -18.36
N ASP A 155 -9.55 1.53 -18.78
CA ASP A 155 -9.73 2.51 -19.87
C ASP A 155 -10.14 1.82 -21.18
N ARG A 156 -9.48 0.71 -21.54
CA ARG A 156 -9.82 -0.09 -22.72
C ARG A 156 -11.27 -0.60 -22.68
N LEU A 157 -11.72 -1.09 -21.52
CA LEU A 157 -13.08 -1.62 -21.34
C LEU A 157 -14.13 -0.50 -21.36
N ILE A 158 -13.82 0.67 -20.81
CA ILE A 158 -14.69 1.86 -20.91
C ILE A 158 -14.85 2.30 -22.37
N GLU A 159 -13.77 2.30 -23.17
CA GLU A 159 -13.88 2.60 -24.60
C GLU A 159 -14.76 1.60 -25.34
N LEU A 160 -14.64 0.31 -25.05
CA LEU A 160 -15.49 -0.74 -25.64
C LEU A 160 -16.96 -0.57 -25.23
N LYS A 161 -17.21 -0.25 -23.96
CA LYS A 161 -18.54 0.03 -23.43
C LYS A 161 -19.17 1.23 -24.15
N ASN A 162 -18.42 2.30 -24.36
CA ASN A 162 -18.89 3.50 -25.07
C ASN A 162 -19.19 3.23 -26.56
N LYS A 163 -18.52 2.26 -27.18
CA LYS A 163 -18.81 1.79 -28.54
C LYS A 163 -19.98 0.80 -28.61
N GLY A 164 -20.48 0.33 -27.46
CA GLY A 164 -21.53 -0.69 -27.38
C GLY A 164 -21.05 -2.10 -27.74
N GLU A 165 -19.75 -2.35 -27.66
CA GLU A 165 -19.10 -3.61 -28.10
C GLU A 165 -18.70 -4.53 -26.92
N ILE A 166 -19.05 -4.15 -25.69
CA ILE A 166 -18.69 -4.90 -24.48
C ILE A 166 -19.57 -6.16 -24.31
N ASN A 167 -18.96 -7.26 -23.88
CA ASN A 167 -19.68 -8.48 -23.51
C ASN A 167 -19.90 -8.60 -21.98
N SER A 168 -20.68 -9.59 -21.54
CA SER A 168 -21.02 -9.75 -20.13
C SER A 168 -19.85 -10.14 -19.22
N GLU A 169 -18.86 -10.89 -19.73
CA GLU A 169 -17.65 -11.22 -18.96
C GLU A 169 -16.76 -9.98 -18.80
N GLU A 170 -16.65 -9.17 -19.86
CA GLU A 170 -15.93 -7.90 -19.85
C GLU A 170 -16.58 -6.86 -18.92
N GLU A 171 -17.91 -6.87 -18.82
CA GLU A 171 -18.65 -6.00 -17.89
C GLU A 171 -18.42 -6.40 -16.43
N GLU A 172 -18.32 -7.70 -16.13
CA GLU A 172 -17.95 -8.19 -14.80
C GLU A 172 -16.53 -7.78 -14.43
N ILE A 173 -15.56 -7.99 -15.33
CA ILE A 173 -14.17 -7.57 -15.15
C ILE A 173 -14.07 -6.05 -14.97
N LEU A 174 -14.84 -5.26 -15.73
CA LEU A 174 -14.87 -3.81 -15.58
C LEU A 174 -15.30 -3.40 -14.17
N ASN A 175 -16.33 -4.03 -13.61
CA ASN A 175 -16.79 -3.76 -12.25
C ASN A 175 -15.75 -4.17 -11.19
N GLU A 176 -15.07 -5.31 -11.37
CA GLU A 176 -14.00 -5.74 -10.47
C GLU A 176 -12.80 -4.77 -10.50
N LEU A 177 -12.43 -4.28 -11.69
CA LEU A 177 -11.36 -3.31 -11.86
C LEU A 177 -11.72 -1.96 -11.25
N ASP A 178 -12.98 -1.52 -11.40
CA ASP A 178 -13.50 -0.31 -10.76
C ASP A 178 -13.33 -0.40 -9.22
N GLU A 179 -13.87 -1.47 -8.62
CA GLU A 179 -13.78 -1.68 -7.17
C GLU A 179 -12.32 -1.75 -6.68
N PHE A 180 -11.45 -2.42 -7.43
CA PHE A 180 -10.02 -2.53 -7.08
C PHE A 180 -9.32 -1.16 -7.17
N LEU A 181 -9.53 -0.41 -8.25
CA LEU A 181 -8.90 0.90 -8.45
C LEU A 181 -9.41 1.90 -7.42
N GLU A 182 -10.70 1.92 -7.12
CA GLU A 182 -11.27 2.75 -6.05
C GLU A 182 -10.61 2.48 -4.70
N LYS A 183 -10.47 1.20 -4.31
CA LYS A 183 -9.80 0.81 -3.05
C LYS A 183 -8.31 1.17 -3.04
N SER A 184 -7.68 1.25 -4.21
CA SER A 184 -6.25 1.54 -4.33
C SER A 184 -5.89 3.02 -4.25
N ILE A 185 -6.77 3.91 -4.70
CA ILE A 185 -6.49 5.34 -4.87
C ILE A 185 -6.58 6.10 -3.55
N ASP A 186 -7.58 5.82 -2.72
CA ASP A 186 -7.61 6.17 -1.30
C ASP A 186 -8.95 5.64 -0.77
N SER A 187 -8.95 4.55 -0.01
CA SER A 187 -10.20 3.92 0.48
C SER A 187 -11.09 4.84 1.35
N ARG A 188 -10.62 6.05 1.69
CA ARG A 188 -11.35 7.08 2.45
C ARG A 188 -11.55 8.41 1.72
N VAL A 189 -10.90 8.65 0.58
CA VAL A 189 -11.29 9.74 -0.30
C VAL A 189 -12.32 9.16 -1.27
N LYS A 190 -13.59 9.13 -0.83
CA LYS A 190 -14.68 9.28 -1.79
C LYS A 190 -14.29 10.47 -2.65
N THR A 191 -13.90 10.24 -3.90
CA THR A 191 -13.92 11.30 -4.90
C THR A 191 -15.28 11.97 -4.72
N PRO A 192 -15.35 13.25 -4.32
CA PRO A 192 -16.62 13.89 -4.09
C PRO A 192 -17.48 13.64 -5.33
N LYS A 193 -18.68 13.10 -5.17
CA LYS A 193 -19.61 12.91 -6.30
C LYS A 193 -19.79 14.22 -7.09
N GLU A 194 -19.56 15.35 -6.43
CA GLU A 194 -19.49 16.71 -7.01
C GLU A 194 -18.41 16.90 -8.09
N LEU A 195 -17.32 16.12 -8.09
CA LEU A 195 -16.30 16.11 -9.16
C LEU A 195 -16.67 15.17 -10.32
N MET A 196 -17.54 14.18 -10.09
CA MET A 196 -18.05 13.27 -11.13
C MET A 196 -19.33 13.77 -11.82
N GLU A 197 -19.95 14.85 -11.33
CA GLU A 197 -21.11 15.41 -12.00
C GLU A 197 -20.67 16.04 -13.34
N PHE A 198 -21.14 15.42 -14.42
CA PHE A 198 -21.13 15.87 -15.83
C PHE A 198 -21.44 17.37 -16.05
N SER A 199 -21.95 18.08 -15.04
CA SER A 199 -22.20 19.53 -15.04
C SER A 199 -20.93 20.37 -15.07
N ASN A 200 -19.81 19.88 -14.52
CA ASN A 200 -18.53 20.63 -14.54
C ASN A 200 -17.80 20.50 -15.88
N MET A 201 -18.01 19.42 -16.63
CA MET A 201 -17.51 19.30 -18.02
C MET A 201 -18.26 20.25 -18.96
N GLN A 202 -19.59 20.37 -18.83
CA GLN A 202 -20.38 21.31 -19.63
C GLN A 202 -19.98 22.76 -19.41
N LYS A 203 -19.67 23.15 -18.16
CA LYS A 203 -19.16 24.49 -17.86
C LYS A 203 -17.76 24.75 -18.41
N LEU A 204 -16.93 23.71 -18.51
CA LEU A 204 -15.60 23.80 -19.09
C LEU A 204 -15.68 23.97 -20.61
N ASP A 205 -16.58 23.23 -21.27
CA ASP A 205 -16.88 23.38 -22.70
C ASP A 205 -17.50 24.76 -23.00
N GLU A 206 -18.43 25.25 -22.18
CA GLU A 206 -18.99 26.60 -22.33
C GLU A 206 -17.93 27.71 -22.14
N LEU A 207 -16.97 27.52 -21.23
CA LEU A 207 -15.87 28.46 -21.04
C LEU A 207 -14.87 28.42 -22.21
N LEU A 208 -14.59 27.25 -22.77
CA LEU A 208 -13.75 27.10 -23.97
C LEU A 208 -14.43 27.73 -25.20
N ASP A 209 -15.72 27.53 -25.39
CA ASP A 209 -16.50 28.15 -26.46
C ASP A 209 -16.53 29.69 -26.34
N GLN A 210 -16.60 30.23 -25.11
CA GLN A 210 -16.53 31.67 -24.88
C GLN A 210 -15.15 32.25 -25.15
N VAL A 211 -14.08 31.52 -24.81
CA VAL A 211 -12.70 31.93 -25.13
C VAL A 211 -12.47 31.92 -26.64
N ASP A 212 -12.97 30.92 -27.37
CA ASP A 212 -12.89 30.86 -28.84
C ASP A 212 -13.70 31.97 -29.53
N LEU A 213 -14.84 32.38 -28.94
CA LEU A 213 -15.63 33.52 -29.43
C LEU A 213 -14.91 34.87 -29.23
N VAL A 214 -14.11 35.01 -28.18
CA VAL A 214 -13.28 36.20 -27.94
C VAL A 214 -12.08 36.22 -28.89
N LEU A 215 -11.45 35.07 -29.12
CA LEU A 215 -10.32 34.93 -30.04
C LEU A 215 -10.72 35.13 -31.52
N LYS A 216 -11.97 34.83 -31.90
CA LYS A 216 -12.52 35.11 -33.25
C LYS A 216 -12.95 36.56 -33.48
N LYS A 217 -12.98 37.40 -32.44
CA LYS A 217 -13.34 38.83 -32.52
C LYS A 217 -12.13 39.77 -32.44
N LEU A 218 -10.92 39.21 -32.37
CA LEU A 218 -9.64 39.90 -32.59
C LEU A 218 -9.17 39.67 -34.02
#